data_AF-A0A543EWF9-F1
#
_entry.id   AF-A0A543EWF9-F1
#
_cell.length_a   1.000
_cell.length_b   1.000
_cell.length_c   1.000
_cell.angle_alpha   90.00
_cell.angle_beta   90.00
_cell.angle_gamma   90.00
#
_symmetry.space_group_name_H-M   'P 1'
#
loop_
_entity.id
_entity.type
_entity.pdbx_description
1 polymer ?
#
loop_
_entity_poly.entity_id
_entity_poly.type
_entity_poly.pdbx_seq_one_letter_code
_entity_poly.pdbx_strand_id
1 'polypeptide(L)'
;MQPTVRRAEIQELDAVAAAFVKGSADEAVTAWVVADHPEVAEAFRAEHAPRLVERAIHDDEVWLAGTDDEIWAVSLWQKVTSADRVIAEAAEMRAMAEAAPGVRPMERLRTLTALLAEHHPREFPHRYLQAIVTVPEHRGKGAGGAILADRIKAYSDASETAFLEASTERSSRLYARNGFVRTGVTHTLPDDGPTLIPMWFRG
;
A
#
# COMPACT_ATOMS: atom_id res chain seq x y z
N MET A 1 0.74 21.25 -14.98
CA MET A 1 -0.02 20.15 -15.63
C MET A 1 -0.64 19.31 -14.54
N GLN A 2 -1.95 19.06 -14.58
CA GLN A 2 -2.59 18.13 -13.63
C GLN A 2 -2.40 16.70 -14.18
N PRO A 3 -2.06 15.73 -13.32
CA PRO A 3 -1.90 14.34 -13.76
C PRO A 3 -3.25 13.73 -14.12
N THR A 4 -3.27 12.90 -15.16
CA THR A 4 -4.44 12.08 -15.52
C THR A 4 -4.45 10.82 -14.65
N VAL A 5 -5.65 10.33 -14.30
CA VAL A 5 -5.83 9.09 -13.51
C VAL A 5 -6.45 8.03 -14.41
N ARG A 6 -5.88 6.82 -14.39
CA ARG A 6 -6.39 5.68 -15.17
C ARG A 6 -6.07 4.36 -14.48
N ARG A 7 -6.80 3.31 -14.85
CA ARG A 7 -6.51 1.94 -14.40
C ARG A 7 -5.31 1.40 -15.18
N ALA A 8 -4.46 0.62 -14.52
CA ALA A 8 -3.39 -0.10 -15.18
C ALA A 8 -3.95 -1.31 -15.95
N GLU A 9 -3.31 -1.62 -17.08
CA GLU A 9 -3.58 -2.84 -17.84
C GLU A 9 -2.39 -3.82 -17.71
N ILE A 10 -2.64 -5.12 -17.95
CA ILE A 10 -1.61 -6.17 -17.80
C ILE A 10 -0.44 -5.99 -18.76
N GLN A 11 -0.68 -5.38 -19.92
CA GLN A 11 0.34 -5.05 -20.92
C GLN A 11 1.35 -4.02 -20.39
N GLU A 12 1.01 -3.29 -19.33
CA GLU A 12 1.84 -2.26 -18.71
C GLU A 12 2.60 -2.76 -17.48
N LEU A 13 2.51 -4.06 -17.16
CA LEU A 13 3.05 -4.65 -15.94
C LEU A 13 4.48 -4.19 -15.66
N ASP A 14 5.38 -4.30 -16.63
CA ASP A 14 6.79 -3.93 -16.45
C ASP A 14 6.97 -2.45 -16.08
N ALA A 15 6.23 -1.57 -16.74
CA ALA A 15 6.29 -0.13 -16.47
C ALA A 15 5.70 0.22 -15.08
N VAL A 16 4.57 -0.41 -14.72
CA VAL A 16 3.93 -0.21 -13.43
C VAL A 16 4.79 -0.76 -12.30
N ALA A 17 5.38 -1.94 -12.47
CA ALA A 17 6.29 -2.55 -11.50
C ALA A 17 7.53 -1.69 -11.31
N ALA A 18 8.15 -1.20 -12.39
CA ALA A 18 9.30 -0.30 -12.30
C ALA A 18 8.96 1.01 -11.54
N ALA A 19 7.81 1.62 -11.84
CA ALA A 19 7.35 2.81 -11.14
C ALA A 19 7.05 2.55 -9.65
N PHE A 20 6.43 1.40 -9.34
CA PHE A 20 6.12 1.00 -7.98
C PHE A 20 7.39 0.73 -7.16
N VAL A 21 8.35 -0.02 -7.71
CA VAL A 21 9.67 -0.27 -7.11
C VAL A 21 10.38 1.05 -6.80
N LYS A 22 10.42 1.96 -7.77
CA LYS A 22 11.06 3.26 -7.60
C LYS A 22 10.35 4.14 -6.57
N GLY A 23 9.02 4.10 -6.54
CA GLY A 23 8.20 4.86 -5.61
C GLY A 23 8.18 4.31 -4.17
N SER A 24 8.44 3.02 -3.99
CA SER A 24 8.38 2.33 -2.69
C SER A 24 9.72 2.29 -1.94
N ALA A 25 10.83 2.63 -2.60
CA ALA A 25 12.18 2.49 -2.03
C ALA A 25 12.39 3.20 -0.67
N ASP A 26 11.72 4.32 -0.43
CA ASP A 26 11.73 5.08 0.83
C ASP A 26 10.34 5.16 1.48
N GLU A 27 9.41 4.28 1.10
CA GLU A 27 8.17 4.09 1.83
C GLU A 27 8.51 3.59 3.24
N ALA A 28 7.89 4.16 4.27
CA ALA A 28 8.34 4.03 5.65
C ALA A 28 8.30 2.59 6.18
N VAL A 29 7.28 1.81 5.80
CA VAL A 29 7.17 0.40 6.22
C VAL A 29 8.18 -0.45 5.46
N THR A 30 8.28 -0.27 4.14
CA THR A 30 9.25 -0.97 3.29
C THR A 30 10.68 -0.72 3.78
N ALA A 31 11.05 0.54 3.98
CA ALA A 31 12.36 0.94 4.46
C ALA A 31 12.66 0.36 5.85
N TRP A 32 11.68 0.31 6.75
CA TRP A 32 11.83 -0.33 8.06
C TRP A 32 12.02 -1.84 7.95
N VAL A 33 11.23 -2.55 7.13
CA VAL A 33 11.34 -3.99 6.94
C VAL A 33 12.77 -4.37 6.53
N VAL A 34 13.31 -3.70 5.51
CA VAL A 34 14.60 -4.04 4.90
C VAL A 34 15.79 -3.30 5.51
N ALA A 35 15.59 -2.49 6.55
CA ALA A 35 16.68 -1.72 7.16
C ALA A 35 17.83 -2.63 7.60
N ASP A 36 19.05 -2.26 7.23
CA ASP A 36 20.31 -2.99 7.43
C ASP A 36 20.45 -4.30 6.63
N HIS A 37 19.56 -4.55 5.66
CA HIS A 37 19.53 -5.77 4.83
C HIS A 37 19.45 -5.44 3.32
N PRO A 38 20.54 -4.95 2.71
CA PRO A 38 20.56 -4.55 1.30
C PRO A 38 20.23 -5.69 0.33
N GLU A 39 20.57 -6.93 0.67
CA GLU A 39 20.23 -8.13 -0.08
C GLU A 39 18.71 -8.38 -0.13
N VAL A 40 18.01 -8.15 0.99
CA VAL A 40 16.56 -8.27 1.06
C VAL A 40 15.89 -7.10 0.36
N ALA A 41 16.46 -5.89 0.47
CA ALA A 41 16.01 -4.73 -0.29
C ALA A 41 16.11 -4.96 -1.81
N GLU A 42 17.20 -5.57 -2.29
CA GLU A 42 17.35 -5.95 -3.69
C GLU A 42 16.33 -7.02 -4.10
N ALA A 43 16.18 -8.10 -3.32
CA ALA A 43 15.19 -9.13 -3.61
C ALA A 43 13.74 -8.59 -3.62
N PHE A 44 13.43 -7.65 -2.72
CA PHE A 44 12.13 -6.97 -2.72
C PHE A 44 11.92 -6.21 -4.04
N ARG A 45 12.92 -5.45 -4.48
CA ARG A 45 12.85 -4.66 -5.72
C ARG A 45 12.79 -5.53 -6.97
N ALA A 46 13.61 -6.58 -7.05
CA ALA A 46 13.77 -7.41 -8.23
C ALA A 46 12.63 -8.45 -8.39
N GLU A 47 12.07 -8.94 -7.28
CA GLU A 47 11.13 -10.06 -7.32
C GLU A 47 9.80 -9.77 -6.64
N HIS A 48 9.82 -9.31 -5.38
CA HIS A 48 8.59 -9.24 -4.58
C HIS A 48 7.63 -8.14 -5.06
N ALA A 49 8.15 -6.94 -5.29
CA ALA A 49 7.35 -5.80 -5.75
C ALA A 49 6.73 -6.04 -7.14
N PRO A 50 7.46 -6.55 -8.16
CA PRO A 50 6.84 -6.95 -9.42
C PRO A 50 5.72 -7.98 -9.28
N ARG A 51 5.93 -9.05 -8.49
CA ARG A 51 4.89 -10.07 -8.23
C ARG A 51 3.67 -9.50 -7.52
N LEU A 52 3.88 -8.58 -6.57
CA LEU A 52 2.79 -7.89 -5.87
C LEU A 52 1.95 -7.07 -6.85
N VAL A 53 2.60 -6.33 -7.75
CA VAL A 53 1.92 -5.54 -8.79
C VAL A 53 1.20 -6.45 -9.77
N GLU A 54 1.82 -7.52 -10.26
CA GLU A 54 1.21 -8.50 -11.17
C GLU A 54 -0.07 -9.09 -10.58
N ARG A 55 0.00 -9.61 -9.34
CA ARG A 55 -1.16 -10.11 -8.60
C ARG A 55 -2.24 -9.05 -8.48
N ALA A 56 -1.88 -7.80 -8.14
CA ALA A 56 -2.85 -6.73 -7.98
C ALA A 56 -3.53 -6.32 -9.31
N ILE A 57 -2.82 -6.38 -10.45
CA ILE A 57 -3.44 -6.13 -11.76
C ILE A 57 -4.46 -7.22 -12.10
N HIS A 58 -4.15 -8.48 -11.77
CA HIS A 58 -5.03 -9.61 -12.04
C HIS A 58 -6.26 -9.66 -11.13
N ASP A 59 -6.05 -9.52 -9.83
CA ASP A 59 -7.06 -9.84 -8.82
C ASP A 59 -7.75 -8.60 -8.21
N ASP A 60 -7.14 -7.42 -8.36
CA ASP A 60 -7.49 -6.21 -7.63
C ASP A 60 -7.62 -4.97 -8.56
N GLU A 61 -7.49 -3.77 -7.99
CA GLU A 61 -7.50 -2.51 -8.70
C GLU A 61 -6.16 -1.79 -8.58
N VAL A 62 -5.46 -1.65 -9.70
CA VAL A 62 -4.25 -0.82 -9.79
C VAL A 62 -4.58 0.47 -10.53
N TRP A 63 -4.39 1.59 -9.84
CA TRP A 63 -4.64 2.92 -10.40
C TRP A 63 -3.33 3.69 -10.51
N LEU A 64 -3.17 4.37 -11.65
CA LEU A 64 -2.00 5.14 -12.03
C LEU A 64 -2.36 6.61 -12.10
N ALA A 65 -1.39 7.47 -11.80
CA ALA A 65 -1.47 8.88 -12.15
C ALA A 65 -0.18 9.36 -12.78
N GLY A 66 -0.29 10.24 -13.78
CA GLY A 66 0.85 10.80 -14.48
C GLY A 66 0.47 11.54 -15.75
N THR A 67 1.31 11.41 -16.77
CA THR A 67 1.04 11.85 -18.14
C THR A 67 0.85 10.64 -19.04
N ASP A 68 0.54 10.85 -20.31
CA ASP A 68 0.42 9.75 -21.27
C ASP A 68 1.71 8.94 -21.39
N ASP A 69 2.87 9.60 -21.24
CA ASP A 69 4.20 8.97 -21.39
C ASP A 69 4.87 8.54 -20.06
N GLU A 70 4.36 8.95 -18.89
CA GLU A 70 5.05 8.75 -17.61
C GLU A 70 4.10 8.36 -16.48
N ILE A 71 4.47 7.32 -15.74
CA ILE A 71 3.80 6.94 -14.50
C ILE A 71 4.45 7.69 -13.34
N TRP A 72 3.68 8.57 -12.69
CA TRP A 72 4.16 9.37 -11.56
C TRP A 72 3.80 8.75 -10.21
N ALA A 73 2.65 8.09 -10.12
CA ALA A 73 2.19 7.40 -8.92
C ALA A 73 1.42 6.12 -9.26
N VAL A 74 1.48 5.16 -8.34
CA VAL A 74 0.80 3.86 -8.41
C VAL A 74 0.08 3.62 -7.10
N SER A 75 -1.16 3.13 -7.14
CA SER A 75 -1.88 2.66 -5.96
C SER A 75 -2.51 1.29 -6.18
N LEU A 76 -2.46 0.45 -5.15
CA LEU A 76 -3.03 -0.89 -5.12
C LEU A 76 -4.24 -0.91 -4.18
N TRP A 77 -5.41 -1.24 -4.72
CA TRP A 77 -6.69 -1.23 -4.02
C TRP A 77 -7.35 -2.60 -4.08
N GLN A 78 -7.79 -3.11 -2.93
CA GLN A 78 -8.47 -4.39 -2.82
C GLN A 78 -9.95 -4.17 -2.50
N LYS A 79 -10.83 -5.04 -2.99
CA LYS A 79 -12.20 -5.15 -2.46
C LYS A 79 -12.22 -6.22 -1.37
N VAL A 80 -12.41 -5.80 -0.13
CA VAL A 80 -12.38 -6.68 1.03
C VAL A 80 -13.81 -7.10 1.38
N THR A 81 -14.07 -8.40 1.35
CA THR A 81 -15.37 -9.00 1.69
C THR A 81 -15.29 -9.95 2.90
N SER A 82 -14.09 -10.35 3.31
CA SER A 82 -13.80 -11.10 4.53
C SER A 82 -12.38 -10.80 5.02
N ALA A 83 -12.04 -11.27 6.23
CA ALA A 83 -10.70 -11.17 6.78
C ALA A 83 -9.75 -12.26 6.25
N ASP A 84 -10.21 -13.17 5.41
CA ASP A 84 -9.46 -14.40 5.07
C ASP A 84 -8.14 -14.08 4.39
N ARG A 85 -8.11 -13.10 3.49
CA ARG A 85 -6.89 -12.68 2.78
C ARG A 85 -5.81 -12.19 3.74
N VAL A 86 -6.14 -11.27 4.65
CA VAL A 86 -5.16 -10.72 5.59
C VAL A 86 -4.71 -11.77 6.63
N ILE A 87 -5.61 -12.68 7.03
CA ILE A 87 -5.28 -13.80 7.91
C ILE A 87 -4.34 -14.80 7.21
N ALA A 88 -4.61 -15.13 5.94
CA ALA A 88 -3.77 -16.02 5.15
C ALA A 88 -2.38 -15.42 4.91
N GLU A 89 -2.30 -14.14 4.55
CA GLU A 89 -1.03 -13.41 4.39
C GLU A 89 -0.21 -13.40 5.69
N ALA A 90 -0.85 -13.20 6.85
CA ALA A 90 -0.17 -13.28 8.13
C ALA A 90 0.33 -14.70 8.48
N ALA A 91 -0.44 -15.74 8.14
CA ALA A 91 -0.04 -17.12 8.34
C ALA A 91 1.15 -17.52 7.44
N GLU A 92 1.15 -17.06 6.19
CA GLU A 92 2.25 -17.26 5.23
C GLU A 92 3.54 -16.60 5.73
N MET A 93 3.47 -15.32 6.12
CA MET A 93 4.65 -14.62 6.64
C MET A 93 5.17 -15.23 7.94
N ARG A 94 4.27 -15.75 8.80
CA ARG A 94 4.68 -16.51 9.99
C ARG A 94 5.48 -17.76 9.61
N ALA A 95 4.98 -18.55 8.67
CA ALA A 95 5.67 -19.76 8.21
C ALA A 95 7.04 -19.43 7.58
N MET A 96 7.14 -18.34 6.81
CA MET A 96 8.41 -17.89 6.23
C MET A 96 9.43 -17.48 7.30
N ALA A 97 9.00 -16.75 8.34
CA ALA A 97 9.87 -16.38 9.46
C ALA A 97 10.31 -17.60 10.27
N GLU A 98 9.41 -18.56 10.53
CA GLU A 98 9.72 -19.83 11.21
C GLU A 98 10.73 -20.68 10.43
N ALA A 99 10.67 -20.64 9.09
CA ALA A 99 11.61 -21.34 8.21
C ALA A 99 12.99 -20.66 8.10
N ALA A 100 13.09 -19.38 8.48
CA ALA A 100 14.30 -18.57 8.39
C ALA A 100 14.58 -17.84 9.73
N PRO A 101 14.79 -18.58 10.84
CA PRO A 101 14.93 -17.99 12.16
C PRO A 101 16.16 -17.06 12.21
N GLY A 102 15.99 -15.89 12.80
CA GLY A 102 17.04 -14.87 12.92
C GLY A 102 17.20 -13.96 11.70
N VAL A 103 16.42 -14.17 10.63
CA VAL A 103 16.38 -13.23 9.49
C VAL A 103 15.44 -12.07 9.85
N ARG A 104 16.02 -10.95 10.29
CA ARG A 104 15.28 -9.79 10.84
C ARG A 104 14.19 -9.24 9.92
N PRO A 105 14.36 -9.13 8.59
CA PRO A 105 13.27 -8.69 7.72
C PRO A 105 12.06 -9.63 7.73
N MET A 106 12.28 -10.95 7.86
CA MET A 106 11.18 -11.91 7.95
C MET A 106 10.42 -11.77 9.27
N GLU A 107 11.14 -11.54 10.38
CA GLU A 107 10.52 -11.24 11.67
C GLU A 107 9.71 -9.94 11.63
N ARG A 108 10.25 -8.88 11.00
CA ARG A 108 9.54 -7.61 10.81
C ARG A 108 8.27 -7.77 9.97
N LEU A 109 8.35 -8.53 8.87
CA LEU A 109 7.18 -8.86 8.05
C LEU A 109 6.14 -9.64 8.87
N ARG A 110 6.56 -10.68 9.59
CA ARG A 110 5.67 -11.45 10.49
C ARG A 110 4.98 -10.53 11.50
N THR A 111 5.72 -9.62 12.14
CA THR A 111 5.15 -8.65 13.10
C THR A 111 4.14 -7.72 12.42
N LEU A 112 4.49 -7.15 11.27
CA LEU A 112 3.61 -6.27 10.50
C LEU A 112 2.32 -6.98 10.09
N THR A 113 2.42 -8.14 9.45
CA THR A 113 1.23 -8.84 8.94
C THR A 113 0.37 -9.42 10.05
N ALA A 114 0.96 -9.88 11.16
CA ALA A 114 0.19 -10.30 12.33
C ALA A 114 -0.61 -9.13 12.93
N LEU A 115 0.02 -7.97 13.07
CA LEU A 115 -0.62 -6.76 13.55
C LEU A 115 -1.77 -6.31 12.63
N LEU A 116 -1.53 -6.28 11.31
CA LEU A 116 -2.57 -5.97 10.33
C LEU A 116 -3.69 -7.00 10.42
N ALA A 117 -3.41 -8.30 10.43
CA ALA A 117 -4.46 -9.32 10.53
C ALA A 117 -5.29 -9.20 11.81
N GLU A 118 -4.68 -8.90 12.95
CA GLU A 118 -5.36 -8.72 14.23
C GLU A 118 -6.29 -7.50 14.23
N HIS A 119 -5.82 -6.37 13.70
CA HIS A 119 -6.51 -5.09 13.81
C HIS A 119 -7.28 -4.66 12.55
N HIS A 120 -7.14 -5.39 11.43
CA HIS A 120 -7.88 -5.07 10.20
C HIS A 120 -9.38 -5.09 10.49
N PRO A 121 -10.14 -4.09 10.03
CA PRO A 121 -11.55 -4.03 10.34
C PRO A 121 -12.32 -5.28 9.92
N ARG A 122 -13.35 -5.60 10.71
CA ARG A 122 -14.31 -6.68 10.44
C ARG A 122 -15.66 -6.14 9.92
N GLU A 123 -15.68 -4.85 9.58
CA GLU A 123 -16.77 -4.20 8.85
C GLU A 123 -16.56 -4.48 7.36
N PHE A 124 -17.48 -5.17 6.70
CA PHE A 124 -17.40 -5.54 5.29
C PHE A 124 -18.70 -5.18 4.55
N PRO A 125 -18.68 -4.96 3.23
CA PRO A 125 -17.48 -4.85 2.39
C PRO A 125 -16.86 -3.45 2.46
N HIS A 126 -15.57 -3.34 2.15
CA HIS A 126 -14.88 -2.06 2.01
C HIS A 126 -13.74 -2.12 0.99
N ARG A 127 -13.34 -0.95 0.49
CA ARG A 127 -12.11 -0.77 -0.29
C ARG A 127 -10.93 -0.66 0.65
N TYR A 128 -9.85 -1.38 0.36
CA TYR A 128 -8.62 -1.29 1.13
C TYR A 128 -7.50 -0.76 0.25
N LEU A 129 -6.96 0.42 0.59
CA LEU A 129 -5.76 0.94 -0.05
C LEU A 129 -4.54 0.30 0.61
N GLN A 130 -4.04 -0.76 -0.01
CA GLN A 130 -2.88 -1.51 0.49
C GLN A 130 -1.59 -0.70 0.36
N ALA A 131 -1.43 0.02 -0.75
CA ALA A 131 -0.24 0.83 -1.00
C ALA A 131 -0.56 1.97 -1.96
N ILE A 132 0.07 3.13 -1.73
CA ILE A 132 0.16 4.21 -2.72
C ILE A 132 1.56 4.82 -2.66
N VAL A 133 2.22 4.85 -3.80
CA VAL A 133 3.60 5.33 -3.93
C VAL A 133 3.71 6.36 -5.05
N THR A 134 4.65 7.27 -4.91
CA THR A 134 4.94 8.31 -5.92
C THR A 134 6.42 8.26 -6.24
N VAL A 135 6.71 8.11 -7.53
CA VAL A 135 8.06 8.13 -8.08
C VAL A 135 8.77 9.43 -7.62
N PRO A 136 10.00 9.35 -7.07
CA PRO A 136 10.66 10.48 -6.40
C PRO A 136 10.66 11.80 -7.18
N GLU A 137 10.91 11.75 -8.49
CA GLU A 137 11.01 12.90 -9.38
C GLU A 137 9.66 13.60 -9.64
N HIS A 138 8.55 12.96 -9.26
CA HIS A 138 7.20 13.49 -9.45
C HIS A 138 6.47 13.80 -8.13
N ARG A 139 7.19 13.72 -7.00
CA ARG A 139 6.63 14.13 -5.69
C ARG A 139 6.33 15.63 -5.66
N GLY A 140 5.31 16.00 -4.90
CA GLY A 140 4.83 17.38 -4.84
C GLY A 140 4.02 17.83 -6.07
N LYS A 141 3.92 17.02 -7.12
CA LYS A 141 3.10 17.33 -8.32
C LYS A 141 1.62 16.92 -8.20
N GLY A 142 1.21 16.39 -7.05
CA GLY A 142 -0.19 16.05 -6.76
C GLY A 142 -0.68 14.69 -7.25
N ALA A 143 0.17 13.83 -7.83
CA ALA A 143 -0.22 12.55 -8.43
C ALA A 143 -0.99 11.62 -7.47
N GLY A 144 -0.45 11.32 -6.28
CA GLY A 144 -1.17 10.48 -5.31
C GLY A 144 -2.48 11.11 -4.81
N GLY A 145 -2.55 12.44 -4.73
CA GLY A 145 -3.79 13.15 -4.39
C GLY A 145 -4.84 13.06 -5.50
N ALA A 146 -4.42 13.09 -6.77
CA ALA A 146 -5.32 12.92 -7.91
C ALA A 146 -5.96 11.53 -7.92
N ILE A 147 -5.16 10.47 -7.69
CA ILE A 147 -5.69 9.10 -7.53
C ILE A 147 -6.73 9.07 -6.41
N LEU A 148 -6.41 9.58 -5.22
CA LEU A 148 -7.32 9.55 -4.08
C LEU A 148 -8.62 10.30 -4.37
N ALA A 149 -8.55 11.52 -4.88
CA ALA A 149 -9.74 12.33 -5.17
C ALA A 149 -10.67 11.64 -6.18
N ASP A 150 -10.08 11.08 -7.24
CA ASP A 150 -10.81 10.40 -8.30
C ASP A 150 -11.44 9.08 -7.81
N ARG A 151 -10.69 8.25 -7.08
CA ARG A 151 -11.17 6.94 -6.59
C ARG A 151 -12.16 7.05 -5.46
N ILE A 152 -11.92 7.96 -4.51
CA ILE A 152 -12.85 8.18 -3.41
C ILE A 152 -14.19 8.71 -3.90
N LYS A 153 -14.19 9.59 -4.91
CA LYS A 153 -15.43 9.98 -5.57
C LYS A 153 -16.15 8.77 -6.18
N ALA A 154 -15.45 7.92 -6.92
CA ALA A 154 -16.06 6.75 -7.55
C ALA A 154 -16.63 5.75 -6.52
N TYR A 155 -15.92 5.51 -5.41
CA TYR A 155 -16.40 4.64 -4.34
C TYR A 155 -17.60 5.25 -3.59
N SER A 156 -17.57 6.55 -3.33
CA SER A 156 -18.70 7.29 -2.73
C SER A 156 -19.96 7.22 -3.62
N ASP A 157 -19.82 7.48 -4.92
CA ASP A 157 -20.92 7.37 -5.90
C ASP A 157 -21.51 5.93 -5.94
N ALA A 158 -20.70 4.92 -5.59
CA ALA A 158 -21.11 3.51 -5.47
C ALA A 158 -21.57 3.11 -4.05
N SER A 159 -21.66 4.04 -3.10
CA SER A 159 -21.97 3.78 -1.68
C SER A 159 -21.00 2.79 -1.01
N GLU A 160 -19.74 2.79 -1.42
CA GLU A 160 -18.66 1.96 -0.85
C GLU A 160 -17.79 2.79 0.10
N THR A 161 -17.39 2.17 1.22
CA THR A 161 -16.42 2.75 2.17
C THR A 161 -14.99 2.39 1.78
N ALA A 162 -14.02 3.14 2.28
CA ALA A 162 -12.60 2.85 2.09
C ALA A 162 -11.81 2.92 3.40
N PHE A 163 -10.80 2.08 3.51
CA PHE A 163 -9.93 1.95 4.68
C PHE A 163 -8.46 1.89 4.26
N LEU A 164 -7.58 2.35 5.13
CA LEU A 164 -6.13 2.29 4.99
C LEU A 164 -5.44 2.45 6.34
N GLU A 165 -4.15 2.13 6.37
CA GLU A 165 -3.21 2.51 7.41
C GLU A 165 -2.17 3.47 6.85
N ALA A 166 -2.18 4.72 7.30
CA ALA A 166 -1.14 5.66 6.91
C ALA A 166 0.15 5.31 7.65
N SER A 167 1.26 5.14 6.93
CA SER A 167 2.57 4.84 7.49
C SER A 167 3.35 6.06 8.00
N THR A 168 2.84 7.27 7.76
CA THR A 168 3.44 8.52 8.26
C THR A 168 2.38 9.57 8.58
N GLU A 169 2.71 10.51 9.45
CA GLU A 169 1.89 11.69 9.74
C GLU A 169 1.68 12.56 8.49
N ARG A 170 2.67 12.58 7.57
CA ARG A 170 2.57 13.28 6.27
C ARG A 170 1.52 12.63 5.35
N SER A 171 1.53 11.30 5.20
CA SER A 171 0.55 10.58 4.39
C SER A 171 -0.84 10.65 5.04
N SER A 172 -0.95 10.59 6.37
CA SER A 172 -2.22 10.79 7.08
C SER A 172 -2.87 12.14 6.73
N ARG A 173 -2.10 13.24 6.67
CA ARG A 173 -2.62 14.54 6.23
C ARG A 173 -3.07 14.54 4.77
N LEU A 174 -2.43 13.77 3.89
CA LEU A 174 -2.88 13.62 2.50
C LEU A 174 -4.24 12.91 2.45
N TYR A 175 -4.39 11.81 3.16
CA TYR A 175 -5.66 11.07 3.21
C TYR A 175 -6.77 11.90 3.84
N ALA A 176 -6.47 12.65 4.92
CA ALA A 176 -7.43 13.53 5.57
C ALA A 176 -8.02 14.61 4.63
N ARG A 177 -7.20 15.18 3.75
CA ARG A 177 -7.68 16.14 2.72
C ARG A 177 -8.61 15.50 1.69
N ASN A 178 -8.59 14.17 1.56
CA ASN A 178 -9.45 13.39 0.67
C ASN A 178 -10.60 12.71 1.44
N GLY A 179 -10.92 13.18 2.65
CA GLY A 179 -12.10 12.73 3.40
C GLY A 179 -11.88 11.53 4.32
N PHE A 180 -10.67 10.99 4.42
CA PHE A 180 -10.37 9.94 5.40
C PHE A 180 -10.27 10.52 6.82
N VAL A 181 -10.84 9.82 7.79
CA VAL A 181 -10.85 10.18 9.20
C VAL A 181 -10.10 9.12 9.99
N ARG A 182 -9.20 9.53 10.90
CA ARG A 182 -8.48 8.60 11.78
C ARG A 182 -9.45 7.83 12.66
N THR A 183 -9.17 6.57 12.94
CA THR A 183 -9.95 5.75 13.89
C THR A 183 -9.80 6.19 15.34
N GLY A 184 -8.75 6.96 15.65
CA GLY A 184 -8.35 7.29 17.02
C GLY A 184 -7.43 6.25 17.67
N VAL A 185 -7.15 5.15 16.96
CA VAL A 185 -6.16 4.13 17.36
C VAL A 185 -4.94 4.25 16.45
N THR A 186 -3.77 3.91 16.99
CA THR A 186 -2.51 3.84 16.23
C THR A 186 -1.73 2.62 16.65
N HIS A 187 -0.95 2.06 15.73
CA HIS A 187 -0.14 0.87 15.98
C HIS A 187 1.33 1.18 15.67
N THR A 188 2.19 1.17 16.68
CA THR A 188 3.62 1.45 16.49
C THR A 188 4.37 0.14 16.28
N LEU A 189 5.06 0.05 15.14
CA LEU A 189 5.93 -1.08 14.85
C LEU A 189 7.20 -1.02 15.72
N PRO A 190 7.79 -2.16 16.10
CA PRO A 190 8.96 -2.19 16.97
C PRO A 190 10.22 -1.66 16.26
N ASP A 191 11.32 -1.54 17.01
CA ASP A 191 12.64 -1.16 16.49
C ASP A 191 12.63 0.14 15.66
N ASP A 192 12.07 1.21 16.25
CA ASP A 192 11.91 2.52 15.62
C ASP A 192 11.12 2.49 14.29
N GLY A 193 10.25 1.49 14.15
CA GLY A 193 9.34 1.36 13.00
C GLY A 193 8.26 2.44 12.97
N PRO A 194 7.62 2.65 11.81
CA PRO A 194 6.59 3.65 11.68
C PRO A 194 5.37 3.35 12.55
N THR A 195 4.70 4.41 12.99
CA THR A 195 3.36 4.32 13.58
C THR A 195 2.33 4.28 12.47
N LEU A 196 1.65 3.15 12.32
CA LEU A 196 0.50 2.98 11.45
C LEU A 196 -0.71 3.71 12.04
N ILE A 197 -1.35 4.51 11.20
CA ILE A 197 -2.52 5.33 11.56
C ILE A 197 -3.70 4.85 10.71
N PRO A 198 -4.53 3.92 11.21
CA PRO A 198 -5.75 3.49 10.56
C PRO A 198 -6.71 4.66 10.30
N MET A 199 -7.26 4.73 9.08
CA MET A 199 -8.19 5.78 8.67
C MET A 199 -9.32 5.22 7.80
N TRP A 200 -10.51 5.82 7.94
CA TRP A 200 -11.72 5.47 7.21
C TRP A 200 -12.24 6.63 6.38
N PHE A 201 -12.62 6.32 5.16
CA PHE A 201 -13.56 7.10 4.38
C PHE A 201 -14.91 6.39 4.42
N ARG A 202 -15.96 7.09 4.84
CA ARG A 202 -17.34 6.58 4.92
C ARG A 202 -18.36 7.51 4.21
N GLY A 203 -17.86 8.41 3.36
CA GLY A 203 -18.64 9.50 2.75
C GLY A 203 -19.26 9.14 1.42
#